data_AF-A0A258MWZ1-F1
#
_entry.id   AF-A0A258MWZ1-F1
#
_cell.length_a   1.000
_cell.length_b   1.000
_cell.length_c   1.000
_cell.angle_alpha   90.00
_cell.angle_beta   90.00
_cell.angle_gamma   90.00
#
_symmetry.space_group_name_H-M   'P 1'
#
loop_
_entity.id
_entity.type
_entity.pdbx_description
1 polymer ?
#
loop_
_entity_poly.entity_id
_entity_poly.type
_entity_poly.pdbx_seq_one_letter_code
_entity_poly.pdbx_strand_id
1 'polypeptide(L)'
;MKQFFLITAILCSVYAFAQQKQPSAAAQEKMQKKADKRERVNQLIKQEEEGAMIFQKQSAFGFKFNSDGWSAFLEKGKYKTLTKTNLFWFELGER
;
A
#
# COMPACT_ATOMS: atom_id res chain seq x y z
N MET A 1 -63.92 -8.69 -11.09
CA MET A 1 -63.04 -7.68 -11.72
C MET A 1 -62.13 -6.98 -10.70
N LYS A 2 -62.67 -6.32 -9.66
CA LYS A 2 -61.87 -5.54 -8.68
C LYS A 2 -60.86 -6.37 -7.86
N GLN A 3 -61.22 -7.61 -7.49
CA GLN A 3 -60.39 -8.51 -6.68
C GLN A 3 -59.16 -9.05 -7.45
N PHE A 4 -59.31 -9.31 -8.76
CA PHE A 4 -58.19 -9.72 -9.60
C PHE A 4 -57.15 -8.61 -9.74
N PHE A 5 -57.58 -7.36 -9.91
CA PHE A 5 -56.68 -6.20 -9.97
C PHE A 5 -55.84 -6.01 -8.70
N LEU A 6 -56.42 -6.26 -7.53
CA LEU A 6 -55.70 -6.20 -6.24
C LEU A 6 -54.64 -7.28 -6.13
N ILE A 7 -54.94 -8.50 -6.56
CA ILE A 7 -53.99 -9.63 -6.52
C ILE A 7 -52.81 -9.38 -7.46
N THR A 8 -53.05 -8.86 -8.67
CA THR A 8 -51.98 -8.53 -9.62
C THR A 8 -51.09 -7.38 -9.11
N ALA A 9 -51.67 -6.39 -8.43
CA ALA A 9 -50.91 -5.28 -7.84
C ALA A 9 -50.00 -5.75 -6.69
N ILE A 10 -50.46 -6.71 -5.87
CA ILE A 10 -49.68 -7.30 -4.78
C ILE A 10 -48.55 -8.20 -5.33
N LEU A 11 -48.81 -8.95 -6.40
CA LEU A 11 -47.75 -9.74 -7.05
C LEU A 11 -46.65 -8.84 -7.63
N CYS A 12 -47.01 -7.74 -8.30
CA CYS A 12 -46.03 -6.79 -8.85
C CYS A 12 -45.15 -6.12 -7.78
N SER A 13 -45.68 -5.82 -6.59
CA SER A 13 -44.89 -5.21 -5.53
C SER A 13 -43.85 -6.17 -4.94
N VAL A 14 -44.17 -7.47 -4.82
CA VAL A 14 -43.22 -8.49 -4.35
C VAL A 14 -42.02 -8.65 -5.29
N TYR A 15 -42.23 -8.58 -6.61
CA TYR A 15 -41.12 -8.62 -7.59
C TYR A 15 -40.23 -7.37 -7.53
N ALA A 16 -40.79 -6.20 -7.19
CA ALA A 16 -40.02 -4.97 -7.04
C ALA A 16 -39.10 -4.99 -5.81
N PHE A 17 -39.56 -5.56 -4.68
CA PHE A 17 -38.74 -5.69 -3.48
C PHE A 17 -37.65 -6.76 -3.58
N ALA A 18 -37.81 -7.77 -4.45
CA ALA A 18 -36.79 -8.80 -4.70
C ALA A 18 -35.56 -8.30 -5.47
N GLN A 19 -35.64 -7.12 -6.11
CA GLN A 19 -34.50 -6.49 -6.80
C GLN A 19 -33.58 -5.68 -5.88
N GLN A 20 -33.81 -5.71 -4.55
CA GLN A 20 -32.85 -5.19 -3.59
C GLN A 20 -31.59 -6.08 -3.63
N LYS A 21 -30.68 -5.77 -4.57
CA LYS A 21 -29.39 -6.42 -4.77
C LYS A 21 -28.63 -6.38 -3.45
N GLN A 22 -28.74 -7.45 -2.67
CA GLN A 22 -27.70 -7.78 -1.71
C GLN A 22 -26.39 -7.82 -2.50
N PRO A 23 -25.37 -7.04 -2.09
CA PRO A 23 -24.10 -7.04 -2.80
C PRO A 23 -23.60 -8.47 -2.86
N SER A 24 -23.36 -8.98 -4.06
CA SER A 24 -22.83 -10.33 -4.25
C SER A 24 -21.53 -10.47 -3.45
N ALA A 25 -21.22 -11.67 -2.97
CA ALA A 25 -19.98 -11.92 -2.21
C ALA A 25 -18.72 -11.37 -2.92
N ALA A 26 -18.72 -11.39 -4.27
CA ALA A 26 -17.67 -10.80 -5.10
C ALA A 26 -17.58 -9.26 -5.04
N ALA A 27 -18.69 -8.56 -4.85
CA ALA A 27 -18.71 -7.11 -4.62
C ALA A 27 -18.20 -6.75 -3.22
N GLN A 28 -18.49 -7.60 -2.24
CA GLN A 28 -18.02 -7.45 -0.86
C GLN A 28 -16.49 -7.66 -0.75
N GLU A 29 -15.95 -8.67 -1.44
CA GLU A 29 -14.49 -8.92 -1.49
C GLU A 29 -13.72 -7.77 -2.15
N LYS A 30 -14.27 -7.18 -3.22
CA LYS A 30 -13.70 -5.98 -3.86
C LYS A 30 -13.70 -4.77 -2.94
N MET A 31 -14.71 -4.65 -2.07
CA MET A 31 -14.82 -3.57 -1.10
C MET A 31 -13.82 -3.75 0.04
N GLN A 32 -13.63 -4.97 0.53
CA GLN A 32 -12.61 -5.33 1.53
C GLN A 32 -11.20 -5.00 1.02
N LYS A 33 -10.83 -5.44 -0.19
CA LYS A 33 -9.51 -5.11 -0.78
C LYS A 33 -9.26 -3.61 -0.92
N LYS A 34 -10.31 -2.80 -1.09
CA LYS A 34 -10.20 -1.33 -1.11
C LYS A 34 -10.04 -0.75 0.29
N ALA A 35 -10.73 -1.31 1.28
CA ALA A 35 -10.58 -0.93 2.68
C ALA A 35 -9.17 -1.23 3.19
N ASP A 36 -8.64 -2.44 2.92
CA ASP A 36 -7.28 -2.84 3.34
C ASP A 36 -6.20 -1.91 2.78
N LYS A 37 -6.35 -1.49 1.52
CA LYS A 37 -5.44 -0.52 0.89
C LYS A 37 -5.51 0.84 1.58
N ARG A 38 -6.72 1.29 1.92
CA ARG A 38 -6.93 2.57 2.60
C ARG A 38 -6.39 2.55 4.03
N GLU A 39 -6.55 1.44 4.74
CA GLU A 39 -5.96 1.23 6.06
C GLU A 39 -4.44 1.22 6.01
N ARG A 40 -3.84 0.53 5.04
CA ARG A 40 -2.38 0.55 4.84
C ARG A 40 -1.85 1.96 4.60
N VAL A 41 -2.53 2.76 3.77
CA VAL A 41 -2.16 4.16 3.53
C VAL A 41 -2.32 4.99 4.80
N ASN A 42 -3.41 4.80 5.54
CA ASN A 42 -3.65 5.53 6.79
C ASN A 42 -2.61 5.17 7.87
N GLN A 43 -2.15 3.92 7.91
CA GLN A 43 -1.05 3.49 8.78
C GLN A 43 0.27 4.15 8.39
N LEU A 44 0.56 4.27 7.08
CA LEU A 44 1.74 4.99 6.61
C LEU A 44 1.67 6.47 6.96
N ILE A 45 0.53 7.14 6.71
CA ILE A 45 0.34 8.57 7.06
C ILE A 45 0.48 8.80 8.57
N LYS A 46 -0.10 7.94 9.40
CA LYS A 46 0.10 8.01 10.86
C LYS A 46 1.55 7.83 11.25
N GLN A 47 2.28 6.94 10.58
CA GLN A 47 3.72 6.82 10.77
C GLN A 47 4.45 8.09 10.33
N GLU A 48 4.03 8.79 9.28
CA GLU A 48 4.59 10.10 8.91
C GLU A 48 4.29 11.17 9.99
N GLU A 49 3.05 11.24 10.47
CA GLU A 49 2.60 12.20 11.49
C GLU A 49 3.23 11.97 12.87
N GLU A 50 3.45 10.70 13.25
CA GLU A 50 4.15 10.30 14.46
C GLU A 50 5.68 10.48 14.36
N GLY A 51 6.17 11.00 13.22
CA GLY A 51 7.59 11.16 12.97
C GLY A 51 8.32 9.82 12.91
N ALA A 52 7.63 8.73 12.53
CA ALA A 52 8.27 7.47 12.22
C ALA A 52 8.89 7.53 10.82
N MET A 53 10.04 6.89 10.71
CA MET A 53 10.96 7.07 9.60
C MET A 53 10.44 6.42 8.31
N ILE A 54 10.03 7.26 7.37
CA ILE A 54 9.47 6.87 6.05
C ILE A 54 10.53 6.18 5.17
N PHE A 55 11.79 6.60 5.30
CA PHE A 55 12.92 6.07 4.54
C PHE A 55 13.87 5.26 5.41
N GLN A 56 13.77 3.93 5.30
CA GLN A 56 14.48 3.01 6.19
C GLN A 56 15.89 2.65 5.68
N LYS A 57 16.24 3.00 4.44
CA LYS A 57 17.49 2.57 3.78
C LYS A 57 18.04 3.67 2.87
N GLN A 58 19.30 4.04 3.06
CA GLN A 58 20.09 4.83 2.11
C GLN A 58 21.23 3.92 1.64
N SER A 59 21.41 3.82 0.33
CA SER A 59 22.56 3.13 -0.25
C SER A 59 23.26 4.11 -1.18
N ALA A 60 24.56 4.26 -1.02
CA ALA A 60 25.41 5.02 -1.93
C ALA A 60 26.51 4.10 -2.45
N PHE A 61 26.87 4.26 -3.71
CA PHE A 61 27.99 3.53 -4.28
C PHE A 61 28.69 4.44 -5.28
N GLY A 62 29.97 4.18 -5.51
CA GLY A 62 30.69 4.91 -6.51
C GLY A 62 31.98 4.22 -6.88
N PHE A 63 32.50 4.65 -8.02
CA PHE A 63 33.73 4.15 -8.59
C PHE A 63 34.63 5.35 -8.87
N LYS A 64 35.89 5.26 -8.45
CA LYS A 64 36.92 6.25 -8.68
C LYS A 64 37.96 5.61 -9.60
N PHE A 65 38.16 6.21 -10.77
CA PHE A 65 39.23 5.85 -11.71
C PHE A 65 40.31 6.93 -11.62
N ASN A 66 41.52 6.55 -11.22
CA ASN A 66 42.70 7.41 -11.24
C ASN A 66 43.71 6.86 -12.24
N SER A 67 44.67 7.67 -12.68
CA SER A 67 45.71 7.23 -13.62
C SER A 67 46.59 6.09 -13.09
N ASP A 68 46.73 6.01 -11.76
CA ASP A 68 47.59 5.05 -11.06
C ASP A 68 46.79 3.94 -10.34
N GLY A 69 45.50 3.74 -10.66
CA GLY A 69 44.68 2.71 -10.02
C GLY A 69 43.18 2.99 -9.98
N TRP A 70 42.43 2.12 -9.33
CA TRP A 70 40.97 2.20 -9.23
C TRP A 70 40.48 1.91 -7.82
N SER A 71 39.40 2.56 -7.40
CA SER A 71 38.69 2.18 -6.18
C SER A 71 37.18 2.19 -6.37
N ALA A 72 36.50 1.23 -5.76
CA ALA A 72 35.06 1.13 -5.68
C ALA A 72 34.65 1.23 -4.20
N PHE A 73 33.58 1.97 -3.94
CA PHE A 73 32.99 2.05 -2.60
C PHE A 73 31.51 1.67 -2.63
N LEU A 74 31.11 0.94 -1.60
CA LEU A 74 29.74 0.55 -1.32
C LEU A 74 29.39 1.01 0.09
N GLU A 75 28.43 1.91 0.19
CA GLU A 75 27.87 2.42 1.42
C GLU A 75 26.43 1.94 1.56
N LYS A 76 26.12 1.30 2.69
CA LYS A 76 24.79 0.85 3.04
C LYS A 76 24.41 1.38 4.42
N GLY A 77 23.52 2.37 4.45
CA GLY A 77 22.90 2.92 5.64
C GLY A 77 21.61 2.19 6.02
N LYS A 78 21.58 1.60 7.22
CA LYS A 78 20.34 1.15 7.87
C LYS A 78 20.00 2.13 8.97
N TYR A 79 18.97 2.93 8.75
CA TYR A 79 18.51 3.90 9.73
C TYR A 79 17.80 3.19 10.90
N LYS A 80 18.14 3.55 12.14
CA LYS A 80 17.54 3.00 13.37
C LYS A 80 16.59 3.99 14.06
N THR A 81 16.87 5.28 13.96
CA THR A 81 16.07 6.39 14.50
C THR A 81 16.19 7.58 13.55
N LEU A 82 15.30 8.57 13.57
CA LEU A 82 15.33 9.73 12.66
C LEU A 82 16.69 10.43 12.62
N THR A 83 17.43 10.38 13.72
CA THR A 83 18.75 11.01 13.90
C THR A 83 19.91 10.04 13.93
N LYS A 84 19.68 8.72 13.86
CA LYS A 84 20.72 7.69 14.02
C LYS A 84 20.68 6.64 12.91
N THR A 85 21.83 6.49 12.24
CA THR A 85 22.02 5.55 11.14
C THR A 85 23.21 4.65 11.40
N ASN A 86 23.02 3.34 11.21
CA ASN A 86 24.14 2.42 11.13
C ASN A 86 24.62 2.39 9.67
N LEU A 87 25.81 2.93 9.43
CA LEU A 87 26.49 2.86 8.14
C LEU A 87 27.40 1.64 8.08
N PHE A 88 27.31 0.90 6.98
CA PHE A 88 28.32 -0.07 6.57
C PHE A 88 29.04 0.50 5.36
N TRP A 89 30.36 0.66 5.48
CA TRP A 89 31.22 1.17 4.42
C TRP A 89 32.23 0.11 4.03
N PHE A 90 32.23 -0.25 2.75
CA PHE A 90 33.24 -1.12 2.15
C PHE A 90 33.90 -0.37 1.00
N GLU A 91 35.22 -0.29 1.04
CA GLU A 91 36.04 0.26 -0.03
C GLU A 91 37.03 -0.81 -0.48
N LEU A 92 37.07 -1.03 -1.79
CA LEU A 92 38.02 -1.94 -2.43
C LEU A 92 38.73 -1.14 -3.51
N GLY A 93 40.06 -1.13 -3.49
CA GLY A 93 40.82 -0.46 -4.51
C GLY A 93 42.20 -1.05 -4.67
N GLU A 94 42.73 -0.89 -5.86
CA GLU A 94 44.03 -1.36 -6.29
C GLU A 94 44.88 -0.16 -6.72
N ARG A 95 46.17 -0.24 -6.43
CA ARG A 95 47.21 0.66 -6.90
C ARG A 95 48.18 -0.14 -7.74
#